data_AF-A0A7X5AS73-F1
#
_entry.id   AF-A0A7X5AS73-F1
#
_cell.length_a   1.000
_cell.length_b   1.000
_cell.length_c   1.000
_cell.angle_alpha   90.00
_cell.angle_beta   90.00
_cell.angle_gamma   90.00
#
_symmetry.space_group_name_H-M   'P 1'
#
loop_
_entity.id
_entity.type
_entity.pdbx_description
1 polymer ?
#
loop_
_entity_poly.entity_id
_entity_poly.type
_entity_poly.pdbx_seq_one_letter_code
_entity_poly.pdbx_strand_id
1 'polypeptide(L)' 'VEAVHRQFRKLTKTKGGFANETSLLKLLYAGMLKASEKWTHPVQNWNLTLSQLSLHFPNRVDQYVDL' A
#
# COMPACT_ATOMS: atom_id res chain seq x y z
N VAL A 1 0.11 -4.76 5.48
CA VAL A 1 -1.21 -4.51 6.09
C VAL A 1 -1.09 -3.96 7.52
N GLU A 2 -0.55 -4.71 8.48
CA GLU A 2 -0.48 -4.27 9.88
C GLU A 2 0.26 -2.95 10.12
N ALA A 3 1.32 -2.68 9.37
CA ALA A 3 2.04 -1.40 9.43
C ALA A 3 1.12 -0.20 9.11
N VAL A 4 0.19 -0.35 8.17
CA VAL A 4 -0.80 0.67 7.80
C VAL A 4 -1.84 0.82 8.91
N HIS A 5 -2.40 -0.28 9.41
CA HIS A 5 -3.34 -0.27 10.54
C HIS A 5 -2.76 0.42 11.78
N ARG A 6 -1.50 0.15 12.10
CA ARG A 6 -0.79 0.82 13.19
C ARG A 6 -0.68 2.33 12.96
N GLN A 7 -0.36 2.76 11.73
CA GLN A 7 -0.28 4.18 11.40
C GLN A 7 -1.64 4.88 11.54
N PHE A 8 -2.71 4.27 11.05
CA PHE A 8 -4.07 4.82 11.20
C PHE A 8 -4.51 4.93 12.66
N ARG A 9 -4.28 3.89 13.47
CA ARG A 9 -4.50 3.96 14.92
C ARG A 9 -3.67 5.07 15.58
N LYS A 10 -2.41 5.25 15.17
CA LYS A 10 -1.56 6.33 15.68
C LYS A 10 -2.07 7.72 15.30
N LEU A 11 -2.61 7.91 14.10
CA LEU A 11 -3.15 9.19 13.63
C LEU A 11 -4.47 9.55 14.30
N THR A 12 -5.30 8.54 14.59
CA THR A 12 -6.64 8.72 15.16
C THR A 12 -6.63 8.78 16.68
N LYS A 13 -5.65 8.19 17.38
CA LYS A 13 -5.63 8.11 18.86
C LYS A 13 -5.70 9.46 19.60
N THR A 14 -5.26 10.56 18.97
CA THR A 14 -5.20 11.89 19.60
C THR A 14 -6.35 12.80 19.19
N LYS A 15 -7.13 12.42 18.17
CA LYS A 15 -8.34 13.12 17.77
C LYS A 15 -9.50 12.42 18.47
N GLY A 16 -10.25 13.15 19.30
CA GLY A 16 -11.47 12.64 19.93
C GLY A 16 -12.57 12.37 18.88
N GLY A 17 -13.64 13.16 18.90
CA GLY A 17 -14.65 13.11 17.83
C GLY A 17 -14.18 13.80 16.54
N PHE A 18 -14.60 13.25 15.39
CA PHE A 18 -14.50 13.93 14.10
C PHE A 18 -15.78 14.72 13.83
N ALA A 19 -15.65 15.93 13.28
CA ALA A 19 -16.81 16.79 13.00
C ALA A 19 -17.69 16.28 11.84
N ASN A 20 -17.09 15.54 10.90
CA ASN A 20 -17.77 14.85 9.81
C ASN A 20 -16.89 13.72 9.25
N GLU A 21 -17.48 12.78 8.51
CA GLU A 21 -16.77 11.65 7.90
C GLU A 21 -15.64 12.09 6.96
N THR A 22 -15.88 13.14 6.16
CA THR A 22 -14.89 13.68 5.22
C THR A 22 -13.59 14.10 5.92
N SER A 23 -13.67 14.64 7.14
CA SER A 23 -12.51 15.05 7.92
C SER A 23 -11.66 13.85 8.36
N LEU A 24 -12.29 12.72 8.70
CA LEU A 24 -11.60 11.46 8.98
C LEU A 24 -10.91 10.93 7.72
N LEU A 25 -11.64 10.89 6.59
CA LEU A 25 -11.10 10.40 5.33
C LEU A 25 -9.88 11.22 4.86
N LYS A 26 -9.95 12.56 4.96
CA LYS A 26 -8.81 13.44 4.64
C LYS A 26 -7.59 13.18 5.52
N LEU A 27 -7.79 12.93 6.81
CA LEU A 27 -6.70 12.61 7.73
C LEU A 27 -6.03 11.27 7.37
N LEU A 28 -6.84 10.24 7.08
CA LEU A 28 -6.32 8.93 6.68
C LEU A 28 -5.59 9.01 5.34
N TYR A 29 -6.14 9.74 4.37
CA TYR A 29 -5.52 9.97 3.06
C TYR A 29 -4.15 10.66 3.19
N ALA A 30 -4.05 11.73 3.97
CA ALA A 30 -2.77 12.39 4.24
C ALA A 30 -1.77 11.44 4.93
N GLY A 31 -2.26 10.57 5.83
CA GLY A 31 -1.47 9.50 6.43
C GLY A 31 -0.95 8.49 5.42
N MET A 32 -1.77 8.09 4.44
CA MET A 32 -1.38 7.18 3.36
C MET A 32 -0.32 7.81 2.45
N LEU A 33 -0.49 9.08 2.05
CA LEU A 33 0.50 9.78 1.23
C LEU A 33 1.89 9.78 1.89
N LYS A 34 1.95 10.11 3.17
CA LYS A 34 3.19 10.09 3.95
C LYS A 34 3.77 8.68 4.13
N ALA A 35 2.91 7.65 4.15
CA ALA A 35 3.37 6.27 4.19
C ALA A 35 3.94 5.81 2.84
N SER A 36 3.28 6.16 1.73
CA SER A 36 3.71 5.80 0.38
C SER A 36 5.03 6.46 0.00
N GLU A 37 5.30 7.68 0.47
CA GLU A 37 6.61 8.33 0.29
C GLU A 37 7.78 7.50 0.83
N LYS A 38 7.52 6.64 1.82
CA LYS A 38 8.55 5.77 2.43
C LYS A 38 8.64 4.39 1.80
N TRP A 39 7.69 4.02 0.93
CA TRP A 39 7.66 2.71 0.25
C TRP A 39 8.51 2.73 -1.01
N THR A 40 9.79 3.08 -0.85
CA THR A 40 10.75 3.16 -1.95
C THR A 40 11.60 1.91 -2.11
N HIS A 41 11.59 1.03 -1.10
CA HIS A 41 12.41 -0.18 -1.14
C HIS A 41 11.83 -1.20 -2.12
N PRO A 42 12.65 -1.77 -3.02
CA PRO A 42 12.20 -2.80 -3.94
C PRO A 42 11.77 -4.05 -3.16
N VAL A 43 10.81 -4.77 -3.71
CA VAL A 43 10.37 -6.05 -3.15
C VAL A 43 11.50 -7.07 -3.32
N GLN A 44 11.90 -7.69 -2.21
CA GLN A 44 12.95 -8.69 -2.22
C GLN A 44 12.56 -9.89 -3.10
N ASN A 45 13.49 -10.37 -3.93
CA ASN A 45 13.30 -11.52 -4.82
C ASN A 45 12.12 -11.36 -5.80
N TRP A 46 11.84 -10.12 -6.23
CA TRP A 46 10.72 -9.84 -7.15
C TRP A 46 10.83 -10.61 -8.47
N ASN A 47 12.04 -10.70 -9.05
CA ASN A 47 12.25 -11.42 -10.32
C ASN A 47 11.86 -12.90 -10.24
N LEU A 48 12.22 -13.59 -9.16
CA LEU A 48 11.84 -15.00 -8.98
C LEU A 48 10.32 -15.16 -8.82
N THR A 49 9.72 -14.28 -8.04
CA THR A 49 8.26 -14.25 -7.84
C THR A 49 7.55 -14.01 -9.17
N LEU A 50 8.09 -13.11 -10.00
CA LEU A 50 7.56 -12.79 -11.32
C LEU A 50 7.64 -14.00 -12.27
N SER A 51 8.78 -14.70 -12.32
CA SER A 51 8.90 -15.94 -13.10
C SER A 51 7.88 -17.00 -12.68
N GLN A 52 7.65 -17.16 -11.37
CA GLN A 52 6.63 -18.08 -10.86
C GLN A 52 5.22 -17.64 -11.27
N LEU A 53 4.91 -16.34 -11.18
CA LEU A 53 3.62 -15.80 -11.59
C LEU A 53 3.36 -15.98 -13.10
N SER A 54 4.35 -15.77 -13.97
CA SER A 54 4.22 -16.04 -15.41
C SER A 54 3.93 -17.51 -15.71
N LEU A 55 4.54 -18.45 -14.97
CA LEU A 55 4.25 -19.88 -15.12
C LEU A 55 2.85 -20.27 -14.66
N HIS A 56 2.40 -19.71 -13.53
CA HIS A 56 1.07 -20.00 -12.98
C HIS A 56 -0.07 -19.30 -13.75
N PHE A 57 0.20 -18.15 -14.36
CA PHE A 57 -0.77 -17.32 -15.08
C PHE A 57 -0.27 -16.97 -16.49
N PRO A 58 -0.15 -17.96 -17.39
CA PRO A 58 0.39 -17.76 -18.73
C PRO A 58 -0.46 -16.76 -19.52
N ASN A 59 0.17 -15.94 -20.36
CA ASN A 59 -0.45 -14.91 -21.21
C ASN A 59 -1.16 -13.76 -20.46
N ARG A 60 -1.18 -13.74 -19.12
CA ARG A 60 -1.72 -12.61 -18.33
C ARG A 60 -0.64 -11.63 -17.91
N VAL A 61 0.53 -12.15 -17.57
CA VAL A 61 1.65 -11.34 -17.05
C VAL A 61 2.55 -10.88 -18.20
N ASP A 62 2.72 -11.72 -19.23
CA ASP A 62 3.62 -11.48 -20.37
C ASP A 62 3.25 -10.23 -21.19
N GLN A 63 2.00 -9.75 -21.09
CA GLN A 63 1.56 -8.51 -21.75
C GLN A 63 2.05 -7.23 -21.06
N TYR A 64 2.50 -7.33 -19.81
CA TYR A 64 2.86 -6.19 -18.96
C TYR A 64 4.32 -6.22 -18.50
N VAL A 65 5.06 -7.24 -18.91
CA VAL A 65 6.48 -7.40 -18.59
C VAL A 65 7.24 -7.34 -19.90
N ASP A 66 7.88 -6.21 -20.17
CA ASP A 66 8.93 -6.14 -21.18
C ASP A 66 10.14 -6.91 -20.63
N LEU A 67 10.37 -8.12 -21.16
CA LEU A 67 11.59 -8.91 -20.90
C LEU A 67 12.73 -8.43 -21.79
#